data_AF-A0A7V8RCD7-F1
#
_entry.id   AF-A0A7V8RCD7-F1
#
_cell.length_a   1.000
_cell.length_b   1.000
_cell.length_c   1.000
_cell.angle_alpha   90.00
_cell.angle_beta   90.00
_cell.angle_gamma   90.00
#
_symmetry.space_group_name_H-M   'P 1'
#
loop_
_entity.id
_entity.type
_entity.pdbx_description
1 polymer ?
#
loop_
_entity_poly.entity_id
_entity_poly.type
_entity_poly.pdbx_seq_one_letter_code
_entity_poly.pdbx_strand_id
1 'polypeptide(L)'
;MPAAQAQKEITHNEALVLVDALLRGGVKAMLNDPAPLAPASGQAWIVGPAPVGAWVGHAGKIAVCTDGGWRFATAPVGMQLHDDMAAICRRFDGSAWSAYPPIAPPVGGSIVDAEARATLAAVLAALQQAGLASVT
;
A
#
# COMPACT_ATOMS: atom_id res chain seq x y z
N MET A 1 32.14 -9.13 26.11
CA MET A 1 31.28 -8.26 25.27
C MET A 1 30.98 -8.87 23.87
N PRO A 2 30.38 -10.06 23.75
CA PRO A 2 29.91 -10.60 22.44
C PRO A 2 28.42 -10.32 22.14
N ALA A 3 27.56 -10.18 23.16
CA ALA A 3 26.11 -10.07 22.97
C ALA A 3 25.66 -8.76 22.29
N ALA A 4 26.34 -7.63 22.57
CA ALA A 4 25.99 -6.33 21.99
C ALA A 4 26.29 -6.23 20.48
N GLN A 5 27.33 -6.94 20.01
CA GLN A 5 27.66 -7.02 18.59
C GLN A 5 26.65 -7.88 17.82
N ALA A 6 26.29 -9.04 18.39
CA ALA A 6 25.26 -9.91 17.85
C ALA A 6 23.88 -9.20 17.76
N GLN A 7 23.52 -8.39 18.77
CA GLN A 7 22.25 -7.66 18.78
C GLN A 7 22.17 -6.57 17.69
N LYS A 8 23.28 -5.86 17.45
CA LYS A 8 23.35 -4.84 16.40
C LYS A 8 23.16 -5.44 15.02
N GLU A 9 23.82 -6.58 14.77
CA GLU A 9 23.71 -7.34 13.53
C GLU A 9 22.26 -7.81 13.29
N ILE A 10 21.56 -8.24 14.34
CA ILE A 10 20.13 -8.60 14.25
C ILE A 10 19.29 -7.39 13.82
N THR A 11 19.33 -6.27 14.56
CA THR A 11 18.54 -5.07 14.22
C THR A 11 18.86 -4.49 12.84
N HIS A 12 20.13 -4.60 12.40
CA HIS A 12 20.54 -4.15 11.08
C HIS A 12 20.00 -5.05 9.97
N ASN A 13 20.06 -6.37 10.15
CA ASN A 13 19.53 -7.32 9.18
C ASN A 13 18.00 -7.21 9.07
N GLU A 14 17.31 -6.97 10.18
CA GLU A 14 15.86 -6.71 10.16
C GLU A 14 15.51 -5.44 9.36
N ALA A 15 16.29 -4.38 9.51
CA ALA A 15 16.12 -3.16 8.74
C ALA A 15 16.35 -3.39 7.24
N LEU A 16 17.37 -4.17 6.87
CA LEU A 16 17.64 -4.54 5.47
C LEU A 16 16.49 -5.34 4.86
N VAL A 17 15.88 -6.27 5.60
CA VAL A 17 14.73 -7.04 5.13
C VAL A 17 13.51 -6.15 4.88
N LEU A 18 13.26 -5.18 5.76
CA LEU A 18 12.19 -4.20 5.55
C LEU A 18 12.47 -3.28 4.35
N VAL A 19 13.73 -2.84 4.18
CA VAL A 19 14.12 -2.05 3.02
C VAL A 19 13.93 -2.86 1.74
N ASP A 20 14.41 -4.09 1.66
CA ASP A 20 14.29 -4.91 0.44
C ASP A 20 12.82 -5.18 0.08
N ALA A 21 11.99 -5.52 1.08
CA ALA A 21 10.56 -5.77 0.88
C ALA A 21 9.79 -4.51 0.42
N LEU A 22 10.17 -3.32 0.88
CA LEU A 22 9.48 -2.07 0.58
C LEU A 22 10.08 -1.30 -0.60
N LEU A 23 11.35 -1.55 -0.97
CA LEU A 23 12.05 -0.84 -2.04
C LEU A 23 11.37 -1.07 -3.39
N ARG A 24 10.83 -2.26 -3.63
CA ARG A 24 10.04 -2.56 -4.83
C ARG A 24 8.75 -1.73 -4.89
N GLY A 25 8.24 -1.26 -3.75
CA GLY A 25 6.99 -0.52 -3.67
C GLY A 25 5.77 -1.38 -4.03
N GLY A 26 5.81 -2.70 -3.77
CA GLY A 26 4.74 -3.63 -4.13
C GLY A 26 4.27 -4.48 -2.94
N VAL A 27 2.98 -4.76 -2.91
CA VAL A 27 2.31 -5.64 -1.94
C VAL A 27 1.42 -6.64 -2.67
N LYS A 28 1.15 -7.78 -2.05
CA LYS A 28 0.31 -8.82 -2.61
C LYS A 28 -1.16 -8.47 -2.61
N ALA A 29 -1.64 -7.87 -1.51
CA ALA A 29 -3.01 -7.40 -1.36
C ALA A 29 -3.15 -6.51 -0.12
N MET A 30 -4.33 -5.89 0.03
CA MET A 30 -4.82 -5.34 1.28
C MET A 30 -5.82 -6.30 1.93
N LEU A 31 -5.55 -6.78 3.15
CA LEU A 31 -6.34 -7.83 3.81
C LEU A 31 -6.43 -7.57 5.33
N ASN A 32 -7.41 -8.17 6.00
CA ASN A 32 -7.57 -8.08 7.46
C ASN A 32 -7.05 -9.31 8.21
N ASP A 33 -7.10 -10.48 7.57
CA ASP A 33 -6.76 -11.77 8.19
C ASP A 33 -5.56 -12.42 7.49
N PRO A 34 -4.44 -12.65 8.20
CA PRO A 34 -3.31 -13.39 7.65
C PRO A 34 -3.48 -14.91 7.73
N ALA A 35 -4.43 -15.46 8.49
CA ALA A 35 -4.56 -16.90 8.71
C ALA A 35 -4.66 -17.75 7.42
N PRO A 36 -5.36 -17.33 6.34
CA PRO A 36 -5.42 -18.11 5.10
C PRO A 36 -4.19 -17.93 4.21
N LEU A 37 -3.23 -17.07 4.56
CA LEU A 37 -2.06 -16.81 3.74
C LEU A 37 -1.02 -17.93 3.90
N ALA A 38 -0.42 -18.33 2.78
CA ALA A 38 0.82 -19.12 2.75
C ALA A 38 1.97 -18.22 2.23
N PRO A 39 2.41 -17.23 3.02
CA PRO A 39 3.34 -16.22 2.56
C PRO A 39 4.77 -16.77 2.43
N ALA A 40 5.48 -16.35 1.37
CA ALA A 40 6.93 -16.54 1.28
C ALA A 40 7.66 -15.38 1.97
N SER A 41 8.86 -15.66 2.50
CA SER A 41 9.75 -14.64 3.06
C SER A 41 9.99 -13.51 2.04
N GLY A 42 9.91 -12.26 2.50
CA GLY A 42 10.02 -11.05 1.68
C GLY A 42 8.71 -10.54 1.06
N GLN A 43 7.61 -11.29 1.14
CA GLN A 43 6.31 -10.80 0.65
C GLN A 43 5.67 -9.81 1.63
N ALA A 44 4.94 -8.83 1.10
CA ALA A 44 4.31 -7.78 1.88
C ALA A 44 2.81 -7.63 1.59
N TRP A 45 2.05 -7.17 2.58
CA TRP A 45 0.62 -6.88 2.52
C TRP A 45 0.32 -5.57 3.23
N ILE A 46 -0.73 -4.87 2.78
CA ILE A 46 -1.32 -3.79 3.57
C ILE A 46 -2.29 -4.41 4.56
N VAL A 47 -2.11 -4.10 5.84
CA VAL A 47 -3.04 -4.50 6.89
C VAL A 47 -4.26 -3.59 6.81
N GLY A 48 -5.43 -4.20 6.62
CA GLY A 48 -6.71 -3.51 6.52
C GLY A 48 -7.15 -2.84 7.82
N PRO A 49 -8.29 -2.13 7.80
CA PRO A 49 -8.74 -1.31 8.93
C PRO A 49 -9.24 -2.13 10.13
N ALA A 50 -9.56 -3.41 9.94
CA ALA A 50 -10.13 -4.27 10.98
C ALA A 50 -9.31 -5.57 11.10
N PRO A 51 -8.03 -5.49 11.50
CA PRO A 51 -7.15 -6.65 11.47
C PRO A 51 -7.52 -7.68 12.54
N VAL A 52 -7.27 -8.94 12.21
CA VAL A 52 -7.51 -10.09 13.09
C VAL A 52 -6.27 -10.98 13.20
N GLY A 53 -6.29 -11.92 14.15
CA GLY A 53 -5.20 -12.86 14.37
C GLY A 53 -3.85 -12.16 14.64
N ALA A 54 -2.80 -12.57 13.91
CA ALA A 54 -1.46 -12.03 14.08
C ALA A 54 -1.32 -10.55 13.68
N TRP A 55 -2.33 -9.94 13.05
CA TRP A 55 -2.29 -8.54 12.60
C TRP A 55 -3.00 -7.57 13.55
N VAL A 56 -3.61 -8.04 14.65
CA VAL A 56 -4.30 -7.18 15.62
C VAL A 56 -3.38 -6.06 16.12
N GLY A 57 -3.89 -4.82 16.13
CA GLY A 57 -3.13 -3.63 16.53
C GLY A 57 -2.22 -3.04 15.44
N HIS A 58 -2.24 -3.60 14.23
CA HIS A 58 -1.40 -3.14 13.11
C HIS A 58 -2.20 -2.60 11.92
N ALA A 59 -3.42 -2.11 12.16
CA ALA A 59 -4.26 -1.50 11.13
C ALA A 59 -3.51 -0.41 10.34
N GLY A 60 -3.61 -0.46 9.01
CA GLY A 60 -2.95 0.50 8.10
C GLY A 60 -1.44 0.33 7.95
N LYS A 61 -0.79 -0.56 8.71
CA LYS A 61 0.64 -0.88 8.55
C LYS A 61 0.89 -1.79 7.36
N ILE A 62 2.15 -1.91 6.98
CA ILE A 62 2.62 -2.85 5.97
C ILE A 62 3.17 -4.06 6.69
N ALA A 63 2.53 -5.22 6.53
CA ALA A 63 2.97 -6.49 7.08
C ALA A 63 3.92 -7.18 6.09
N VAL A 64 5.15 -7.45 6.49
CA VAL A 64 6.18 -8.17 5.73
C VAL A 64 6.38 -9.53 6.36
N CYS A 65 6.22 -10.60 5.58
CA CYS A 65 6.52 -11.94 6.03
C CYS A 65 8.03 -12.19 5.97
N THR A 66 8.58 -12.78 7.03
CA THR A 66 9.99 -13.18 7.11
C THR A 66 10.08 -14.59 7.69
N ASP A 67 11.25 -15.21 7.63
CA ASP A 67 11.46 -16.54 8.22
C ASP A 67 11.26 -16.56 9.76
N GLY A 68 11.33 -15.39 10.40
CA GLY A 68 11.07 -15.19 11.83
C GLY A 68 9.64 -14.72 12.16
N GLY A 69 8.74 -14.71 11.19
CA GLY A 69 7.35 -14.23 11.34
C GLY A 69 7.10 -12.85 10.75
N TRP A 70 6.00 -12.22 11.16
CA TRP A 70 5.53 -10.94 10.63
C TRP A 70 6.33 -9.76 11.18
N ARG A 71 6.80 -8.89 10.30
CA ARG A 71 7.29 -7.55 10.64
C ARG A 71 6.32 -6.50 10.14
N PHE A 72 6.15 -5.43 10.90
CA PHE A 72 5.19 -4.36 10.57
C PHE A 72 5.91 -3.03 10.41
N ALA A 73 5.78 -2.42 9.25
CA ALA A 73 6.28 -1.08 8.96
C ALA A 73 5.14 -0.06 8.95
N THR A 74 5.38 1.12 9.53
CA THR A 74 4.45 2.25 9.44
C THR A 74 4.64 2.92 8.09
N ALA A 75 3.54 3.16 7.36
CA ALA A 75 3.58 3.89 6.10
C ALA A 75 3.70 5.41 6.36
N PRO A 76 4.68 6.11 5.76
CA PRO A 76 4.70 7.56 5.78
C PRO A 76 3.59 8.14 4.88
N VAL A 77 3.12 9.34 5.22
CA VAL A 77 2.16 10.09 4.38
C VAL A 77 2.70 10.22 2.95
N GLY A 78 1.85 9.94 1.97
CA GLY A 78 2.20 10.02 0.55
C GLY A 78 2.87 8.77 -0.02
N MET A 79 3.16 7.76 0.81
CA MET A 79 3.68 6.48 0.30
C MET A 79 2.71 5.87 -0.71
N GLN A 80 3.26 5.32 -1.78
CA GLN A 80 2.51 4.59 -2.81
C GLN A 80 2.99 3.13 -2.85
N LEU A 81 2.05 2.20 -2.95
CA LEU A 81 2.31 0.77 -3.11
C LEU A 81 1.44 0.20 -4.22
N HIS A 82 2.03 -0.64 -5.08
CA HIS A 82 1.29 -1.42 -6.06
C HIS A 82 0.69 -2.66 -5.39
N ASP A 83 -0.62 -2.84 -5.51
CA ASP A 83 -1.34 -4.02 -5.06
C ASP A 83 -1.45 -5.01 -6.23
N ASP A 84 -0.66 -6.10 -6.17
CA ASP A 84 -0.58 -7.12 -7.23
C ASP A 84 -1.96 -7.76 -7.50
N MET A 85 -2.76 -8.03 -6.46
CA MET A 85 -4.06 -8.70 -6.58
C MET A 85 -5.12 -7.79 -7.19
N ALA A 86 -5.15 -6.53 -6.78
CA ALA A 86 -6.11 -5.56 -7.30
C ALA A 86 -5.62 -4.87 -8.59
N ALA A 87 -4.36 -5.06 -8.98
CA ALA A 87 -3.70 -4.43 -10.13
C ALA A 87 -3.79 -2.90 -10.13
N ILE A 88 -3.70 -2.29 -8.93
CA ILE A 88 -3.84 -0.83 -8.73
C ILE A 88 -2.71 -0.30 -7.86
N CYS A 89 -2.44 1.00 -7.98
CA CYS A 89 -1.62 1.71 -7.00
C CYS A 89 -2.52 2.24 -5.88
N ARG A 90 -2.09 2.01 -4.64
CA ARG A 90 -2.70 2.58 -3.44
C ARG A 90 -1.79 3.67 -2.89
N ARG A 91 -2.37 4.74 -2.36
CA ARG A 91 -1.66 5.84 -1.71
C ARG A 91 -2.08 5.92 -0.24
N PHE A 92 -1.12 6.11 0.65
CA PHE A 92 -1.38 6.38 2.05
C PHE A 92 -1.55 7.89 2.26
N ASP A 93 -2.70 8.31 2.79
CA ASP A 93 -2.99 9.73 3.04
C ASP A 93 -2.53 10.23 4.42
N GLY A 94 -1.99 9.34 5.26
CA GLY A 94 -1.63 9.60 6.65
C GLY A 94 -2.56 8.94 7.67
N SER A 95 -3.73 8.51 7.22
CA SER A 95 -4.73 7.82 8.04
C SER A 95 -5.14 6.48 7.44
N ALA A 96 -5.31 6.42 6.12
CA ALA A 96 -5.80 5.26 5.41
C ALA A 96 -5.11 5.08 4.06
N TRP A 97 -5.18 3.84 3.58
CA TRP A 97 -4.82 3.50 2.21
C TRP A 97 -6.03 3.66 1.31
N SER A 98 -5.89 4.47 0.27
CA SER A 98 -6.93 4.65 -0.75
C SER A 98 -6.41 4.22 -2.13
N ALA A 99 -7.33 3.74 -2.96
CA ALA A 99 -7.10 3.51 -4.38
C ALA A 99 -7.42 4.78 -5.16
N TYR A 100 -6.80 4.95 -6.34
CA TYR A 100 -7.27 5.95 -7.28
C TYR A 100 -8.67 5.57 -7.79
N PRO A 101 -9.60 6.53 -7.89
CA PRO A 101 -10.94 6.24 -8.38
C PRO A 101 -10.89 5.75 -9.84
N PRO A 102 -11.73 4.78 -10.22
CA PRO A 102 -11.83 4.37 -11.61
C PRO A 102 -12.35 5.55 -12.45
N ILE A 103 -11.75 5.75 -13.61
CA ILE A 103 -12.17 6.78 -14.56
C ILE A 103 -13.13 6.12 -15.54
N ALA A 104 -14.41 6.45 -15.43
CA ALA A 104 -15.42 5.92 -16.35
C ALA A 104 -15.27 6.57 -17.74
N PRO A 105 -15.43 5.78 -18.83
CA PRO A 105 -15.54 6.37 -20.16
C PRO A 105 -16.78 7.27 -20.20
N PRO A 106 -16.77 8.35 -21.00
CA PRO A 106 -17.98 9.12 -21.24
C PRO A 106 -19.00 8.22 -21.97
N VAL A 107 -20.19 8.05 -21.40
CA VAL A 107 -21.25 7.21 -21.97
C VAL A 107 -22.57 7.99 -21.95
N GLY A 108 -23.26 8.01 -23.09
CA GLY A 108 -24.54 8.71 -23.26
C GLY A 108 -24.39 10.12 -23.86
N GLY A 109 -25.52 10.84 -23.85
CA GLY A 109 -25.61 12.26 -24.22
C GLY A 109 -26.31 12.52 -25.56
N SER A 110 -27.29 13.43 -25.54
CA SER A 110 -27.74 14.14 -26.77
C SER A 110 -26.76 15.25 -27.16
N ILE A 111 -25.87 15.65 -26.23
CA ILE A 111 -24.89 16.73 -26.35
C ILE A 111 -23.57 16.26 -25.72
N VAL A 112 -22.57 15.98 -26.54
CA VAL A 112 -21.28 15.34 -26.18
C VAL A 112 -20.44 16.11 -25.13
N ASP A 113 -20.73 17.39 -24.84
CA ASP A 113 -19.90 18.25 -23.99
C ASP A 113 -19.98 17.94 -22.48
N ALA A 114 -21.16 17.54 -21.97
CA ALA A 114 -21.37 17.37 -20.54
C ALA A 114 -20.66 16.12 -19.99
N GLU A 115 -20.81 14.98 -20.68
CA GLU A 115 -20.17 13.73 -20.33
C GLU A 115 -18.64 13.83 -20.47
N ALA A 116 -18.14 14.48 -21.54
CA ALA A 116 -16.71 14.70 -21.73
C ALA A 116 -16.08 15.53 -20.60
N ARG A 117 -16.76 16.60 -20.16
CA ARG A 117 -16.31 17.45 -19.05
C ARG A 117 -16.26 16.68 -17.74
N ALA A 118 -17.23 15.80 -17.48
CA ALA A 118 -17.24 14.96 -16.28
C ALA A 118 -16.05 13.97 -16.27
N THR A 119 -15.78 13.30 -17.39
CA THR A 119 -14.62 12.41 -17.50
C THR A 119 -13.30 13.17 -17.31
N LEU A 120 -13.14 14.35 -17.92
CA LEU A 120 -11.94 15.17 -17.76
C LEU A 120 -11.73 15.62 -16.30
N ALA A 121 -12.80 15.99 -15.60
CA ALA A 121 -12.71 16.32 -14.18
C ALA A 121 -12.24 15.13 -13.34
N ALA A 122 -12.73 13.92 -13.63
CA ALA A 122 -12.28 12.70 -12.95
C ALA A 122 -10.80 12.38 -13.22
N VAL A 123 -10.34 12.56 -14.47
CA VAL A 123 -8.91 12.41 -14.83
C VAL A 123 -8.04 13.38 -14.06
N LEU A 124 -8.41 14.67 -14.00
CA LEU A 124 -7.66 15.68 -13.27
C LEU A 124 -7.58 15.35 -11.77
N ALA A 125 -8.68 14.93 -11.16
CA ALA A 125 -8.71 14.52 -9.76
C ALA A 125 -7.78 13.32 -9.49
N ALA A 126 -7.78 12.31 -10.37
CA ALA A 126 -6.88 11.16 -10.26
C ALA A 126 -5.41 11.56 -10.37
N LEU A 127 -5.06 12.45 -11.32
CA LEU A 127 -3.69 12.95 -11.47
C LEU A 127 -3.22 13.77 -10.26
N GLN A 128 -4.10 14.58 -9.67
CA GLN A 128 -3.81 15.35 -8.47
C GLN A 128 -3.59 14.45 -7.25
N GLN A 129 -4.46 13.44 -7.06
CA GLN A 129 -4.28 12.45 -5.99
C GLN A 129 -2.98 11.65 -6.16
N ALA A 130 -2.57 11.39 -7.40
CA ALA A 130 -1.32 10.71 -7.72
C ALA A 130 -0.08 11.58 -7.48
N GLY A 131 -0.24 12.89 -7.27
CA GLY A 131 0.85 13.85 -7.16
C GLY A 131 1.48 14.22 -8.51
N LEU A 132 0.83 13.88 -9.63
CA LEU A 132 1.29 14.18 -10.99
C LEU A 132 0.86 15.57 -11.47
N ALA A 133 -0.14 16.16 -10.80
CA ALA A 133 -0.61 17.52 -11.04
C ALA A 133 -0.84 18.22 -9.70
N SER A 134 -0.59 19.53 -9.63
CA SER A 134 -0.95 20.33 -8.45
C SER A 134 -2.45 20.68 -8.48
N VAL A 135 -3.02 20.86 -7.29
CA VAL A 135 -4.31 21.55 -7.14
C VAL A 135 -4.02 23.04 -7.30
N THR A 136 -4.74 23.70 -8.21
CA THR A 136 -4.69 25.16 -8.40
C THR A 136 -5.57 25.84 -7.37
#